data_AF-A0A9E2NM89-F1
#
_entry.id   AF-A0A9E2NM89-F1
#
_cell.length_a   1.000
_cell.length_b   1.000
_cell.length_c   1.000
_cell.angle_alpha   90.00
_cell.angle_beta   90.00
_cell.angle_gamma   90.00
#
_symmetry.space_group_name_H-M   'P 1'
#
loop_
_entity.id
_entity.type
_entity.pdbx_description
1 polymer ?
#
loop_
_entity_poly.entity_id
_entity_poly.type
_entity_poly.pdbx_seq_one_letter_code
_entity_poly.pdbx_strand_id
1 'polypeptide(L)' 'MTNTKKIKKAVALSYKEDMVAPTIVASGSGKVAENILTEAKKNQIPVYEDKK' A
#
# COMPACT_ATOMS: atom_id res chain seq x y z
N MET A 1 -11.76 -6.36 27.31
CA MET A 1 -11.76 -6.87 25.92
C MET A 1 -11.18 -5.78 25.01
N THR A 2 -9.85 -5.73 24.83
CA THR A 2 -9.21 -4.68 24.01
C THR A 2 -9.15 -5.13 22.56
N ASN A 3 -10.23 -4.89 21.81
CA ASN A 3 -10.25 -5.11 20.37
C ASN A 3 -9.48 -3.97 19.68
N THR A 4 -8.15 -4.03 19.70
CA THR A 4 -7.28 -3.10 18.99
C THR A 4 -7.43 -3.36 17.49
N LYS A 5 -8.38 -2.66 16.86
CA LYS A 5 -8.57 -2.65 15.42
C LYS A 5 -7.24 -2.22 14.78
N LYS A 6 -6.46 -3.18 14.27
CA LYS A 6 -5.18 -2.88 13.61
C LYS A 6 -5.45 -1.90 12.49
N ILE A 7 -4.88 -0.69 12.60
CA ILE A 7 -5.01 0.34 11.58
C ILE A 7 -4.30 -0.18 10.34
N LYS A 8 -5.03 -0.35 9.24
CA LYS A 8 -4.46 -0.77 7.96
C LYS A 8 -3.43 0.25 7.50
N LYS A 9 -2.34 -0.22 6.92
CA LYS A 9 -1.30 0.60 6.30
C LYS A 9 -1.09 0.10 4.88
N ALA A 10 -0.84 1.02 3.96
CA ALA A 10 -0.52 0.71 2.58
C ALA A 10 0.57 1.64 2.08
N VAL A 11 1.46 1.11 1.24
CA VAL A 11 2.53 1.84 0.59
C VAL A 11 2.51 1.43 -0.88
N ALA A 12 2.45 2.42 -1.77
CA ALA A 12 2.56 2.22 -3.20
C ALA A 12 4.01 2.50 -3.61
N LEU A 13 4.63 1.51 -4.25
CA LEU A 13 5.99 1.57 -4.75
C LEU A 13 5.97 1.64 -6.27
N SER A 14 6.87 2.43 -6.85
CA SER A 14 7.10 2.49 -8.29
C SER A 14 8.57 2.21 -8.56
N TYR A 15 8.82 1.31 -9.51
CA TYR A 15 10.14 0.95 -9.96
C TYR A 15 10.16 0.86 -11.47
N LYS A 16 11.29 1.25 -12.07
CA LYS A 16 11.58 1.10 -13.49
C LYS A 16 12.98 0.51 -13.63
N GLU A 17 13.24 -0.20 -14.72
CA GLU A 17 14.51 -0.90 -14.94
C GLU A 17 15.74 0.04 -14.98
N ASP A 18 15.53 1.30 -15.35
CA ASP A 18 16.55 2.36 -15.37
C ASP A 18 16.83 2.96 -13.98
N MET A 19 16.05 2.59 -12.96
CA MET A 19 16.21 3.10 -11.61
C MET A 19 17.10 2.18 -10.77
N VAL A 20 18.00 2.79 -10.00
CA VAL A 20 18.87 2.09 -9.05
C VAL A 20 18.07 1.54 -7.86
N ALA A 21 16.92 2.13 -7.53
CA ALA A 21 16.06 1.70 -6.43
C ALA A 21 14.58 2.04 -6.67
N PRO A 22 13.63 1.32 -6.04
CA PRO A 22 12.22 1.67 -6.06
C PRO A 22 11.96 2.97 -5.30
N THR A 23 10.94 3.70 -5.73
CA THR A 23 10.49 4.94 -5.12
C THR A 23 9.11 4.77 -4.50
N ILE A 24 8.84 5.51 -3.42
CA ILE A 24 7.51 5.55 -2.80
C ILE A 24 6.70 6.63 -3.49
N VAL A 25 5.59 6.25 -4.12
CA VAL A 25 4.68 7.20 -4.79
C VAL A 25 3.50 7.58 -3.91
N ALA A 26 3.10 6.71 -2.98
CA ALA A 26 2.09 7.02 -1.98
C ALA A 26 2.30 6.18 -0.71
N SER A 27 1.94 6.74 0.44
CA SER A 27 1.87 5.99 1.69
C SER A 27 0.70 6.51 2.52
N GLY A 28 0.10 5.62 3.31
CA GLY A 28 -1.05 6.00 4.10
C GLY A 28 -1.47 4.95 5.12
N SER A 29 -2.30 5.38 6.05
CA SER A 29 -2.93 4.53 7.06
C SER A 29 -4.43 4.77 7.14
N GLY A 30 -5.16 3.83 7.73
CA GLY A 30 -6.62 3.92 7.89
C GLY A 30 -7.33 4.14 6.55
N LYS A 31 -8.11 5.22 6.44
CA LYS A 31 -8.88 5.54 5.23
C LYS A 31 -7.99 5.76 4.00
N VAL A 32 -6.81 6.36 4.18
CA VAL A 32 -5.88 6.60 3.07
C VAL A 32 -5.34 5.26 2.55
N ALA A 33 -5.06 4.30 3.43
CA ALA A 33 -4.63 2.97 3.02
C ALA A 33 -5.72 2.23 2.22
N GLU A 34 -6.99 2.37 2.63
CA GLU A 34 -8.12 1.80 1.89
C GLU A 34 -8.27 2.40 0.50
N ASN A 35 -8.08 3.72 0.37
CA ASN A 35 -8.12 4.40 -0.92
C ASN A 35 -6.97 3.93 -1.83
N ILE A 36 -5.74 3.81 -1.30
CA ILE A 36 -4.59 3.28 -2.04
C ILE A 36 -4.87 1.87 -2.57
N LEU A 37 -5.40 0.97 -1.72
CA LEU A 37 -5.76 -0.39 -2.11
C LEU A 37 -6.89 -0.43 -3.16
N THR A 38 -7.85 0.49 -3.06
CA THR A 38 -8.96 0.59 -4.02
C THR A 38 -8.46 1.02 -5.39
N GLU A 39 -7.60 2.04 -5.44
CA GLU A 39 -6.99 2.49 -6.71
C GLU A 39 -6.06 1.43 -7.29
N ALA A 40 -5.30 0.71 -6.46
CA ALA A 40 -4.47 -0.41 -6.93
C ALA A 40 -5.32 -1.49 -7.62
N LYS A 41 -6.47 -1.88 -7.02
CA LYS A 41 -7.39 -2.85 -7.63
C LYS A 41 -8.00 -2.36 -8.94
N LYS A 42 -8.45 -1.10 -9.00
CA LYS A 42 -9.01 -0.50 -10.23
C LYS A 42 -8.01 -0.50 -11.38
N ASN A 43 -6.75 -0.19 -11.09
CA ASN A 43 -5.67 -0.14 -12.07
C ASN A 43 -4.97 -1.49 -12.25
N GLN A 44 -5.47 -2.56 -11.63
CA GLN A 44 -4.90 -3.91 -11.70
C GLN A 44 -3.42 -3.97 -11.28
N ILE A 45 -3.02 -3.09 -10.36
CA ILE A 45 -1.67 -3.07 -9.79
C ILE A 45 -1.54 -4.23 -8.80
N PRO A 46 -0.46 -5.03 -8.88
CA PRO A 46 -0.20 -6.10 -7.92
C PRO A 46 -0.14 -5.58 -6.48
N VAL A 47 -0.85 -6.26 -5.57
CA VAL A 47 -0.88 -5.91 -4.15
C VAL A 47 -0.31 -7.07 -3.35
N TYR A 48 0.64 -6.76 -2.47
CA TYR A 48 1.21 -7.70 -1.51
C TYR A 48 0.81 -7.29 -0.08
N GLU A 49 0.32 -8.24 0.70
CA GLU A 49 0.03 -8.06 2.13
C GLU A 49 1.11 -8.77 2.95
N ASP A 50 1.89 -7.99 3.69
CA ASP A 50 2.87 -8.54 4.63
C ASP A 50 2.15 -9.03 5.89
N LYS A 51 2.12 -10.35 6.07
CA LYS A 51 1.57 -11.02 7.25
C LYS A 51 2.65 -11.10 8.33
N LYS A 52 2.85 -10.00 9.04
CA LYS A 52 3.64 -9.98 10.27
C LYS A 52 2.77 -10.13 11.52
#